data_AF-A0A0N5AXK0-F1
#
_entry.id   AF-A0A0N5AXK0-F1
#
_cell.length_a   1.000
_cell.length_b   1.000
_cell.length_c   1.000
_cell.angle_alpha   90.00
_cell.angle_beta   90.00
_cell.angle_gamma   90.00
#
_symmetry.space_group_name_H-M   'P 1'
#
loop_
_entity.id
_entity.type
_entity.pdbx_description
1 polymer ?
#
loop_
_entity_poly.entity_id
_entity_poly.type
_entity_poly.pdbx_seq_one_letter_code
_entity_poly.pdbx_strand_id
1 'polypeptide(L)' 'MESFAFPSPEKNPIYIPRDHPLVKQLVLDVHERSGHMGSAHTTTEFRSKYWIERIRTKVKQIIKENCSKCRRFLFSANFC' A
#
# COMPACT_ATOMS: atom_id res chain seq x y z
N MET A 1 30.65 -30.88 1.01
CA MET A 1 30.25 -29.64 1.73
C MET A 1 29.03 -29.10 1.02
N GLU A 2 27.84 -29.38 1.53
CA GLU A 2 26.61 -28.76 1.03
C GLU A 2 26.30 -27.57 1.94
N SER A 3 26.44 -26.38 1.37
CA SER A 3 26.14 -25.12 2.05
C SER A 3 24.63 -25.00 2.21
N PHE A 4 24.11 -25.36 3.39
CA PHE A 4 22.75 -24.96 3.80
C PHE A 4 22.75 -23.45 4.01
N ALA A 5 22.47 -22.70 2.96
CA ALA A 5 22.10 -21.30 3.09
C ALA A 5 20.80 -21.25 3.90
N PHE A 6 20.89 -20.78 5.15
CA PHE A 6 19.71 -20.46 5.93
C PHE A 6 18.92 -19.40 5.16
N PRO A 7 17.62 -19.60 4.85
CA PRO A 7 16.82 -18.53 4.31
C PRO A 7 16.91 -17.37 5.30
N SER A 8 17.46 -16.25 4.84
CA SER A 8 17.52 -15.00 5.61
C SER A 8 16.15 -14.72 6.21
N PRO A 9 16.04 -14.20 7.45
CA PRO A 9 14.76 -13.96 8.12
C PRO A 9 13.86 -13.20 7.16
N GLU A 10 12.88 -13.94 6.67
CA GLU A 10 11.95 -13.53 5.65
C GLU A 10 11.28 -12.28 6.23
N LYS A 11 11.22 -11.19 5.47
CA LYS A 11 10.58 -9.96 5.94
C LYS A 11 9.10 -10.25 6.14
N ASN A 12 8.76 -10.76 7.31
CA ASN A 12 7.40 -11.12 7.67
C ASN A 12 6.60 -9.83 7.72
N PRO A 13 5.60 -9.66 6.84
CA PRO A 13 4.82 -8.44 6.82
C PRO A 13 4.08 -8.29 8.15
N ILE A 14 4.04 -7.08 8.68
CA ILE A 14 3.38 -6.80 9.95
C ILE A 14 1.87 -6.90 9.74
N TYR A 15 1.21 -7.81 10.46
CA TYR A 15 -0.25 -7.93 10.44
C TYR A 15 -0.87 -6.69 11.09
N ILE A 16 -1.82 -6.06 10.38
CA ILE A 16 -2.58 -4.94 10.91
C ILE A 16 -4.08 -5.20 10.71
N PRO A 17 -4.92 -5.02 11.75
CA PRO A 17 -6.36 -5.10 11.60
C PRO A 17 -6.87 -4.10 10.55
N ARG A 18 -7.80 -4.54 9.71
CA ARG A 18 -8.30 -3.79 8.55
C ARG A 18 -8.82 -2.39 8.87
N ASP A 19 -9.50 -2.26 10.00
CA ASP A 19 -10.17 -1.03 10.42
C ASP A 19 -9.34 -0.20 11.40
N HIS A 20 -8.07 -0.56 11.58
CA HIS A 20 -7.16 0.21 12.39
C HIS A 20 -6.90 1.59 11.73
N PRO A 21 -6.99 2.72 12.46
CA PRO A 21 -6.80 4.05 11.90
C PRO A 21 -5.42 4.26 11.28
N LEU A 22 -4.40 3.52 11.74
CA LEU A 22 -3.06 3.53 11.15
C LEU A 22 -3.02 3.09 9.68
N VAL A 23 -3.92 2.21 9.25
CA VAL A 23 -3.96 1.72 7.86
C VAL A 23 -4.10 2.90 6.89
N LYS A 24 -4.93 3.88 7.25
CA LYS A 24 -5.13 5.10 6.46
C LYS A 24 -3.82 5.86 6.30
N GLN A 25 -3.10 6.09 7.39
CA GLN A 25 -1.85 6.85 7.40
C GLN A 25 -0.77 6.13 6.58
N LEU A 26 -0.62 4.82 6.79
CA LEU A 26 0.36 4.01 6.08
C LEU A 26 0.11 3.96 4.57
N VAL A 27 -1.15 3.80 4.16
CA VAL A 27 -1.52 3.80 2.74
C VAL A 27 -1.22 5.14 2.09
N LEU A 28 -1.55 6.26 2.75
CA LEU A 28 -1.27 7.59 2.21
C LEU A 28 0.23 7.85 2.08
N ASP A 29 1.01 7.51 3.10
CA ASP A 29 2.46 7.65 3.09
C ASP A 29 3.12 6.80 1.98
N VAL A 30 2.72 5.53 1.83
CA VAL A 30 3.20 4.68 0.71
C VAL A 30 2.79 5.28 -0.64
N HIS A 31 1.56 5.79 -0.76
CA HIS A 31 1.05 6.37 -1.99
C HIS A 31 1.80 7.66 -2.39
N GLU A 32 2.09 8.53 -1.42
CA GLU A 32 2.87 9.76 -1.61
C GLU A 32 4.32 9.45 -1.98
N ARG A 33 4.96 8.50 -1.29
CA ARG A 33 6.32 8.04 -1.62
C ARG A 33 6.41 7.36 -2.99
N SER A 34 5.32 6.74 -3.43
CA SER A 34 5.19 6.16 -4.77
C SER A 34 4.87 7.21 -5.85
N GLY A 35 4.92 8.51 -5.54
CA GLY A 35 4.66 9.57 -6.53
C GLY A 35 3.27 9.51 -7.16
N HIS A 36 2.27 9.01 -6.43
CA HIS A 36 0.89 8.88 -6.90
C HIS A 36 0.68 7.89 -8.08
N MET A 37 1.53 6.86 -8.21
CA MET A 37 1.47 5.80 -9.26
C MET A 37 0.24 4.86 -9.22
N GLY A 38 -0.87 5.28 -8.61
CA GLY A 38 -2.13 4.51 -8.58
C GLY A 38 -2.25 3.50 -7.45
N SER A 39 -3.46 2.95 -7.34
CA SER A 39 -3.86 2.05 -6.24
C SER A 39 -3.19 0.67 -6.30
N ALA A 40 -2.93 0.14 -7.49
CA ALA A 40 -2.25 -1.15 -7.66
C ALA A 40 -0.80 -1.12 -7.18
N HIS A 41 -0.04 -0.10 -7.60
CA HIS A 41 1.35 0.09 -7.16
C HIS A 41 1.43 0.28 -5.65
N THR A 42 0.59 1.17 -5.12
CA THR A 42 0.49 1.41 -3.66
C THR A 42 0.21 0.11 -2.91
N THR A 43 -0.64 -0.78 -3.44
CA THR A 43 -0.94 -2.06 -2.81
C THR A 43 0.25 -3.01 -2.79
N THR A 44 1.01 -3.08 -3.89
CA THR A 44 2.21 -3.92 -4.00
C THR A 44 3.27 -3.47 -2.99
N GLU A 45 3.56 -2.16 -2.97
CA GLU A 45 4.51 -1.57 -2.02
C GLU A 45 4.06 -1.76 -0.57
N PHE A 46 2.78 -1.57 -0.29
CA PHE A 46 2.21 -1.81 1.04
C PHE A 46 2.40 -3.26 1.49
N ARG A 47 2.14 -4.24 0.60
CA ARG A 47 2.27 -5.68 0.89
C ARG A 47 3.70 -6.14 1.16
N SER A 48 4.71 -5.38 0.70
CA SER A 48 6.11 -5.67 1.03
C SER A 48 6.43 -5.48 2.51
N LYS A 49 5.58 -4.75 3.27
CA LYS A 49 5.82 -4.39 4.67
C LYS A 49 4.68 -4.75 5.61
N TYR A 50 3.44 -4.79 5.11
CA TYR A 50 2.23 -4.91 5.93
C TYR A 50 1.26 -5.93 5.33
N TRP A 51 0.60 -6.69 6.21
CA TRP A 51 -0.41 -7.66 5.83
C TRP A 51 -1.78 -7.26 6.37
N ILE A 52 -2.74 -7.05 5.45
CA ILE A 52 -4.12 -6.68 5.77
C ILE A 52 -5.07 -7.40 4.82
N GLU A 53 -6.20 -7.87 5.36
CA GLU A 53 -7.26 -8.46 4.56
C GLU A 53 -7.97 -7.43 3.65
N ARG A 54 -8.21 -7.82 2.39
CA ARG A 54 -8.90 -6.99 1.38
C ARG A 54 -8.32 -5.57 1.26
N ILE A 55 -6.99 -5.46 1.31
CA ILE A 55 -6.28 -4.19 1.27
C ILE A 55 -6.53 -3.40 -0.03
N ARG A 56 -6.71 -4.07 -1.18
CA ARG A 56 -6.95 -3.42 -2.49
C ARG A 56 -8.13 -2.45 -2.46
N THR A 57 -9.27 -2.87 -1.90
CA THR A 57 -10.47 -2.02 -1.83
C THR A 57 -10.28 -0.87 -0.85
N LYS A 58 -9.61 -1.13 0.28
CA LYS A 58 -9.30 -0.10 1.29
C LYS A 58 -8.33 0.95 0.74
N VAL A 59 -7.27 0.54 0.03
CA VAL A 59 -6.30 1.43 -0.62
C VAL A 59 -6.98 2.32 -1.64
N LYS A 60 -7.80 1.75 -2.53
CA LYS A 60 -8.54 2.52 -3.53
C LYS A 60 -9.47 3.55 -2.87
N GLN A 61 -10.17 3.16 -1.82
CA GLN A 61 -11.04 4.06 -1.06
C GLN A 61 -10.23 5.21 -0.43
N ILE A 62 -9.15 4.90 0.29
CA ILE A 62 -8.30 5.89 0.96
C ILE A 62 -7.70 6.88 -0.05
N ILE A 63 -7.16 6.40 -1.17
CA ILE A 63 -6.57 7.29 -2.19
C ILE A 63 -7.66 8.22 -2.75
N LYS A 64 -8.82 7.69 -3.12
CA LYS A 64 -9.93 8.48 -3.68
C LYS A 64 -10.44 9.54 -2.69
N GLU A 65 -10.61 9.15 -1.43
CA GLU A 65 -11.22 10.01 -0.42
C GLU A 65 -10.22 11.00 0.19
N ASN A 66 -8.95 10.62 0.37
CA ASN A 66 -7.99 11.37 1.18
C ASN A 66 -6.80 11.96 0.41
N CYS A 67 -6.50 11.49 -0.82
CA CYS A 67 -5.44 12.11 -1.61
C CYS A 67 -5.98 13.30 -2.41
N SER A 68 -5.77 14.53 -1.92
CA SER A 68 -6.23 15.75 -2.59
C SER A 68 -5.59 15.94 -3.97
N LYS A 69 -4.34 15.49 -4.16
CA LYS A 69 -3.63 15.56 -5.45
C LYS A 69 -4.34 14.68 -6.48
N CYS A 70 -4.48 13.39 -6.21
CA CYS A 70 -5.19 12.47 -7.10
C CYS A 70 -6.64 12.90 -7.33
N ARG A 71 -7.34 13.39 -6.29
CA ARG A 71 -8.71 13.91 -6.44
C ARG A 71 -8.81 15.06 -7.43
N ARG A 72 -7.83 15.97 -7.46
CA ARG A 72 -7.78 17.09 -8.41
C ARG A 72 -7.49 16.62 -9.84
N PHE A 73 -6.63 15.62 -10.01
CA PHE A 73 -6.27 15.09 -11.33
C PHE A 73 -7.31 14.12 -11.94
N LEU A 74 -8.22 13.57 -11.15
CA LEU A 74 -9.33 12.72 -11.62
C LEU A 74 -10.30 13.42 -12.59
N PHE A 75 -10.28 14.75 -12.69
CA PHE A 75 -11.08 15.49 -13.68
C PHE A 75 -10.51 15.43 -15.11
N SER A 76 -9.25 15.00 -15.29
CA SER A 76 -8.60 15.06 -16.62
C SER A 76 -8.25 13.71 -17.24
N ALA A 77 -8.13 12.63 -16.46
CA ALA A 77 -7.98 11.26 -16.99
C ALA A 77 -8.07 10.23 -15.86
N ASN A 78 -8.52 9.01 -16.19
CA ASN A 78 -8.58 7.83 -15.32
C ASN A 78 -7.18 7.30 -14.92
N PHE A 79 -6.43 8.05 -14.12
CA PHE A 79 -5.14 7.61 -13.59
C PHE A 79 -5.09 7.71 -12.06
N CYS A 80 -5.71 6.74 -11.36
CA CYS A 80 -5.35 6.24 -10.01
C CYS A 80 -6.22 5.06 -9.52
#